data_AF-A0A971RXQ2-F1
#
_entry.id   AF-A0A971RXQ2-F1
#
_cell.length_a   1.000
_cell.length_b   1.000
_cell.length_c   1.000
_cell.angle_alpha   90.00
_cell.angle_beta   90.00
_cell.angle_gamma   90.00
#
_symmetry.space_group_name_H-M   'P 1'
#
loop_
_entity.id
_entity.type
_entity.pdbx_description
1 polymer ?
#
loop_
_entity_poly.entity_id
_entity_poly.type
_entity_poly.pdbx_seq_one_letter_code
_entity_poly.pdbx_strand_id
1 'polypeptide(L)'
;MDKMVQGFIVGLAGGIMRNVFDVLFFHGLQVTKMRYLDHMAMLLYQQHPENLPEILFALGIDLWNTAFLGIVFFYLLEFLKVKNYLFAGFIYGSLLWIIFHFSGSVLHIPTFTSMKLETLFIHLILDSFYGVVLGYMYLRIFKATDKQSNQ
;
A
#
# COMPACT_ATOMS: atom_id res chain seq x y z
N MET A 1 2.54 0.73 -23.25
CA MET A 1 1.65 1.38 -22.26
C MET A 1 2.49 2.34 -21.43
N ASP A 2 2.00 3.55 -21.16
CA ASP A 2 2.73 4.56 -20.36
C ASP A 2 3.02 4.04 -18.94
N LYS A 3 4.21 4.33 -18.40
CA LYS A 3 4.65 3.99 -17.03
C LYS A 3 3.69 4.49 -15.97
N MET A 4 3.07 5.64 -16.17
CA MET A 4 2.04 6.14 -15.26
C MET A 4 0.88 5.14 -15.15
N VAL A 5 0.40 4.62 -16.29
CA VAL A 5 -0.69 3.62 -16.31
C VAL A 5 -0.23 2.29 -15.74
N GLN A 6 1.00 1.86 -16.04
CA GLN A 6 1.57 0.63 -15.49
C GLN A 6 1.68 0.70 -13.96
N GLY A 7 2.22 1.80 -13.43
CA GLY A 7 2.35 2.05 -12.01
C GLY A 7 1.00 2.14 -11.32
N PHE A 8 0.02 2.80 -11.93
CA PHE A 8 -1.35 2.85 -11.42
C PHE A 8 -1.97 1.47 -11.27
N ILE A 9 -1.91 0.63 -12.32
CA ILE A 9 -2.49 -0.73 -12.31
C ILE A 9 -1.81 -1.60 -11.26
N VAL A 10 -0.48 -1.54 -11.17
CA VAL A 10 0.29 -2.34 -10.20
C VAL A 10 0.05 -1.87 -8.77
N GLY A 11 -0.01 -0.55 -8.56
CA GLY A 11 -0.36 0.03 -7.27
C GLY A 11 -1.76 -0.39 -6.82
N LEU A 12 -2.74 -0.34 -7.72
CA LEU A 12 -4.11 -0.77 -7.44
C LEU A 12 -4.17 -2.27 -7.10
N ALA A 13 -3.51 -3.12 -7.89
CA ALA A 13 -3.47 -4.57 -7.65
C ALA A 13 -2.82 -4.90 -6.31
N GLY A 14 -1.69 -4.26 -5.99
CA GLY A 14 -1.03 -4.38 -4.69
C GLY A 14 -1.92 -3.91 -3.54
N GLY A 15 -2.61 -2.77 -3.70
CA GLY A 15 -3.50 -2.22 -2.70
C GLY A 15 -4.70 -3.12 -2.41
N ILE A 16 -5.27 -3.74 -3.44
CA ILE A 16 -6.33 -4.75 -3.28
C ILE A 16 -5.78 -5.95 -2.50
N MET A 17 -4.63 -6.49 -2.87
CA MET A 17 -4.02 -7.60 -2.13
C MET A 17 -3.79 -7.25 -0.66
N ARG A 18 -3.23 -6.06 -0.38
CA ARG A 18 -2.99 -5.57 0.98
C ARG A 18 -4.27 -5.54 1.79
N ASN A 19 -5.35 -4.95 1.26
CA ASN A 19 -6.62 -4.86 1.95
C ASN A 19 -7.26 -6.23 2.18
N VAL A 20 -7.16 -7.16 1.23
CA VAL A 20 -7.65 -8.54 1.41
C VAL A 20 -6.92 -9.23 2.57
N PHE A 21 -5.59 -9.14 2.62
CA PHE A 21 -4.82 -9.71 3.71
C PHE A 21 -5.10 -9.01 5.05
N ASP A 22 -5.25 -7.69 5.06
CA ASP A 22 -5.59 -6.93 6.26
C ASP A 22 -6.94 -7.38 6.86
N VAL A 23 -7.97 -7.54 6.01
CA VAL A 23 -9.28 -8.06 6.44
C VAL A 23 -9.16 -9.49 6.97
N LEU A 24 -8.32 -10.33 6.36
CA LEU A 24 -8.04 -11.69 6.82
C LEU A 24 -7.35 -11.70 8.19
N PHE A 25 -6.34 -10.85 8.40
CA PHE A 25 -5.65 -10.73 9.68
C PHE A 25 -6.54 -10.17 10.79
N PHE A 26 -7.45 -9.25 10.44
CA PHE A 26 -8.40 -8.65 11.37
C PHE A 26 -9.52 -9.62 11.78
N HIS A 27 -10.24 -10.21 10.83
CA HIS A 27 -11.40 -11.06 11.12
C HIS A 27 -11.02 -12.52 11.38
N GLY A 28 -10.07 -13.06 10.61
CA GLY A 28 -9.72 -14.48 10.66
C GLY A 28 -8.76 -14.80 11.80
N LEU A 29 -7.69 -14.03 11.95
CA LEU A 29 -6.63 -14.29 12.94
C LEU A 29 -6.74 -13.40 14.19
N GLN A 30 -7.55 -12.34 14.15
CA GLN A 30 -7.76 -11.38 15.25
C GLN A 30 -6.47 -10.75 15.82
N VAL A 31 -5.40 -10.74 15.02
CA VAL A 31 -4.07 -10.24 15.40
C VAL A 31 -4.02 -8.71 15.28
N THR A 32 -4.81 -8.12 14.38
CA THR A 32 -4.92 -6.67 14.22
C THR A 32 -6.20 -6.15 14.89
N LYS A 33 -6.12 -4.95 15.46
CA LYS A 33 -7.28 -4.25 16.05
C LYS A 33 -7.77 -3.08 15.20
N MET A 34 -7.08 -2.77 14.10
CA MET A 34 -7.44 -1.71 13.16
C MET A 34 -7.11 -2.16 11.74
N ARG A 35 -8.00 -1.84 10.79
CA ARG A 35 -7.82 -2.07 9.36
C ARG A 35 -7.30 -0.81 8.67
N TYR A 36 -6.69 -0.95 7.50
CA TYR A 36 -6.31 0.19 6.65
C TYR A 36 -7.50 1.08 6.30
N LEU A 37 -8.66 0.47 6.06
CA LEU A 37 -9.95 1.17 5.92
C LEU A 37 -10.22 2.13 7.09
N ASP A 38 -10.00 1.67 8.33
CA ASP A 38 -10.31 2.44 9.53
C ASP A 38 -9.35 3.64 9.65
N HIS A 39 -8.09 3.49 9.23
CA HIS A 39 -7.15 4.61 9.11
C HIS A 39 -7.62 5.65 8.11
N MET A 40 -8.09 5.21 6.93
CA MET A 40 -8.55 6.12 5.90
C MET A 40 -9.84 6.84 6.30
N ALA A 41 -10.80 6.14 6.91
CA ALA A 41 -12.03 6.75 7.43
C ALA A 41 -11.73 7.81 8.51
N MET A 42 -10.81 7.52 9.43
CA MET A 42 -10.39 8.47 10.45
C MET A 42 -9.64 9.68 9.89
N LEU A 43 -8.87 9.50 8.81
CA LEU A 43 -8.20 10.60 8.12
C LEU A 43 -9.20 11.50 7.37
N LEU A 44 -10.22 10.92 6.74
CA LEU A 44 -11.20 11.64 5.93
C LEU A 44 -12.29 12.32 6.76
N TYR A 45 -12.80 11.63 7.77
CA TYR A 45 -14.02 12.01 8.49
C TYR A 45 -13.89 12.00 10.01
N GLN A 46 -12.72 11.61 10.56
CA GLN A 46 -12.45 11.55 12.00
C GLN A 46 -13.37 10.61 12.80
N GLN A 47 -14.02 9.67 12.12
CA GLN A 47 -14.88 8.66 12.73
C GLN A 47 -14.68 7.31 12.05
N HIS A 48 -15.04 6.24 12.76
CA HIS A 48 -15.09 4.91 12.17
C HIS A 48 -16.26 4.82 11.18
N PRO A 49 -16.12 4.03 10.10
CA PRO A 49 -17.18 3.91 9.12
C PRO A 49 -18.35 3.11 9.70
N GLU A 50 -19.55 3.69 9.72
CA GLU A 50 -20.75 3.08 10.34
C GLU A 50 -21.65 2.36 9.34
N ASN A 51 -21.57 2.75 8.06
CA ASN A 51 -22.44 2.25 7.00
C ASN A 51 -21.67 1.88 5.73
N LEU A 52 -22.32 1.10 4.85
CA LEU A 52 -21.70 0.60 3.62
C LEU A 52 -21.16 1.72 2.71
N PRO A 53 -21.87 2.86 2.49
CA PRO A 53 -21.33 3.98 1.72
C PRO A 53 -20.01 4.54 2.26
N GLU A 54 -19.89 4.74 3.57
CA GLU A 54 -18.66 5.22 4.21
C GLU A 54 -17.50 4.22 4.03
N ILE A 55 -17.79 2.92 4.18
CA ILE A 55 -16.82 1.86 3.93
C ILE A 55 -16.31 1.91 2.50
N LEU A 56 -17.22 1.97 1.51
CA LEU A 56 -16.86 1.99 0.10
C LEU A 56 -16.08 3.25 -0.27
N PHE A 57 -16.43 4.40 0.29
CA PHE A 57 -15.70 5.63 0.03
C PHE A 57 -14.29 5.59 0.61
N ALA A 58 -14.14 5.22 1.88
CA ALA A 58 -12.82 5.12 2.52
C ALA A 58 -11.93 4.08 1.82
N LEU A 59 -12.49 2.92 1.44
CA LEU A 59 -11.77 1.93 0.64
C LEU A 59 -11.37 2.48 -0.74
N GLY A 60 -12.26 3.22 -1.40
CA GLY A 60 -11.98 3.83 -2.70
C GLY A 60 -10.82 4.81 -2.65
N ILE A 61 -10.78 5.67 -1.64
CA ILE A 61 -9.67 6.62 -1.44
C ILE A 61 -8.37 5.89 -1.06
N ASP A 62 -8.46 4.86 -0.23
CA ASP A 62 -7.30 4.03 0.09
C ASP A 62 -6.70 3.34 -1.14
N LEU A 63 -7.55 2.73 -1.98
CA LEU A 63 -7.12 2.14 -3.25
C LEU A 63 -6.54 3.18 -4.20
N TRP A 64 -7.15 4.37 -4.28
CA TRP A 64 -6.60 5.47 -5.08
C TRP A 64 -5.20 5.89 -4.61
N ASN A 65 -5.01 6.00 -3.29
CA ASN A 65 -3.71 6.27 -2.69
C ASN A 65 -2.69 5.18 -3.05
N THR A 66 -3.04 3.90 -2.93
CA THR A 66 -2.13 2.80 -3.32
C THR A 66 -1.81 2.78 -4.82
N ALA A 67 -2.74 3.19 -5.68
CA ALA A 67 -2.49 3.33 -7.11
C ALA A 67 -1.49 4.46 -7.39
N PHE A 68 -1.66 5.61 -6.73
CA PHE A 68 -0.71 6.73 -6.81
C PHE A 68 0.70 6.33 -6.33
N LEU A 69 0.81 5.61 -5.22
CA LEU A 69 2.08 5.11 -4.71
C LEU A 69 2.76 4.14 -5.70
N GLY A 70 1.98 3.31 -6.40
CA GLY A 70 2.50 2.48 -7.49
C GLY A 70 3.12 3.29 -8.64
N ILE A 71 2.50 4.42 -9.00
CA ILE A 71 3.07 5.36 -9.99
C ILE A 71 4.43 5.88 -9.50
N VAL A 72 4.48 6.37 -8.25
CA VAL A 72 5.71 6.90 -7.65
C VAL A 72 6.82 5.85 -7.65
N PHE A 73 6.51 4.61 -7.28
CA PHE A 73 7.46 3.51 -7.28
C PHE A 73 8.08 3.26 -8.65
N PHE A 74 7.29 3.27 -9.72
CA PHE A 74 7.77 3.04 -11.08
C PHE A 74 8.78 4.11 -11.53
N TYR A 75 8.47 5.39 -11.29
CA TYR A 75 9.41 6.47 -11.59
C TYR A 75 10.67 6.40 -10.71
N LEU A 76 10.52 6.01 -9.45
CA LEU A 76 11.65 5.88 -8.52
C LEU A 76 12.63 4.78 -8.96
N LEU A 77 12.13 3.64 -9.45
CA LEU A 77 12.97 2.54 -9.93
C LEU A 77 13.88 2.96 -11.09
N GLU A 78 13.35 3.76 -12.02
CA GLU A 78 14.10 4.28 -13.15
C GLU A 78 15.12 5.32 -12.72
N PHE A 79 14.69 6.28 -11.91
CA PHE A 79 15.56 7.34 -11.39
C PHE A 79 16.77 6.78 -10.64
N LEU A 80 16.54 5.79 -9.78
CA LEU A 80 17.59 5.12 -8.99
C LEU A 80 18.33 4.02 -9.74
N LYS A 81 17.93 3.68 -10.98
CA LYS A 81 18.52 2.61 -11.81
C LYS A 81 18.65 1.27 -11.06
N VAL A 82 17.63 0.94 -10.27
CA VAL A 82 17.62 -0.25 -9.41
C VAL A 82 17.68 -1.52 -10.26
N LYS A 83 18.49 -2.50 -9.81
CA LYS A 83 18.56 -3.84 -10.43
C LYS A 83 17.74 -4.89 -9.69
N ASN A 84 17.63 -4.78 -8.36
CA ASN A 84 16.88 -5.71 -7.52
C ASN A 84 15.51 -5.13 -7.14
N TYR A 85 14.50 -5.35 -7.99
CA TYR A 85 13.17 -4.77 -7.84
C TYR A 85 12.40 -5.28 -6.63
N LEU A 86 12.60 -6.55 -6.23
CA LEU A 86 11.92 -7.13 -5.08
C LEU A 86 12.40 -6.49 -3.78
N PHE A 87 13.72 -6.34 -3.63
CA PHE A 87 14.29 -5.69 -2.46
C PHE A 87 13.96 -4.19 -2.41
N ALA A 88 14.02 -3.49 -3.56
CA ALA A 88 13.59 -2.10 -3.62
C ALA A 88 12.10 -1.93 -3.29
N GLY A 89 11.26 -2.86 -3.75
CA GLY A 89 9.86 -2.94 -3.37
C GLY A 89 9.68 -3.10 -1.86
N PHE A 90 10.35 -4.08 -1.25
CA PHE A 90 10.32 -4.30 0.19
C PHE A 90 10.68 -3.03 0.99
N ILE A 91 11.79 -2.37 0.62
CA ILE A 91 12.24 -1.13 1.27
C ILE A 91 11.23 -0.01 1.06
N TYR A 92 10.71 0.15 -0.16
CA TYR A 92 9.72 1.16 -0.48
C TYR A 92 8.46 1.02 0.38
N GLY A 93 7.90 -0.20 0.44
CA GLY A 93 6.73 -0.49 1.26
C GLY A 93 6.97 -0.27 2.75
N SER A 94 8.11 -0.76 3.27
CA SER A 94 8.50 -0.56 4.67
C SER A 94 8.61 0.92 5.03
N LEU A 95 9.25 1.72 4.17
CA LEU A 95 9.43 3.15 4.39
C LEU A 95 8.12 3.92 4.30
N LEU A 96 7.22 3.56 3.37
CA LEU A 96 5.90 4.18 3.30
C LEU A 96 5.12 3.98 4.60
N TRP A 97 5.13 2.76 5.15
CA TRP A 97 4.48 2.50 6.43
C TRP A 97 5.05 3.38 7.54
N ILE A 98 6.38 3.46 7.65
CA ILE A 98 7.05 4.32 8.65
C ILE A 98 6.63 5.79 8.45
N ILE A 99 6.65 6.29 7.21
CA ILE A 99 6.32 7.69 6.89
C ILE A 99 4.86 7.99 7.23
N PHE A 100 3.91 7.13 6.85
CA PHE A 100 2.49 7.34 7.14
C PHE A 100 2.21 7.22 8.64
N HIS A 101 2.78 6.22 9.30
CA HIS A 101 2.59 6.03 10.74
C HIS A 101 3.16 7.21 11.54
N PHE A 102 4.39 7.63 11.22
CA PHE A 102 5.02 8.79 11.83
C PHE A 102 4.21 10.07 11.57
N SER A 103 3.79 10.32 10.32
CA SER A 103 3.01 11.51 9.96
C SER A 103 1.66 11.55 10.70
N GLY A 104 0.94 10.42 10.73
CA GLY A 104 -0.34 10.32 11.45
C GLY A 104 -0.17 10.53 12.96
N SER A 105 0.94 10.04 13.53
CA SER A 105 1.27 10.24 14.95
C SER A 105 1.58 11.70 15.28
N VAL A 106 2.38 12.38 14.46
CA VAL A 106 2.69 13.81 14.61
C VAL A 106 1.44 14.68 14.45
N LEU A 107 0.53 14.28 13.56
CA LEU A 107 -0.77 14.93 13.37
C LEU A 107 -1.80 14.54 14.45
N HIS A 108 -1.42 13.74 15.45
CA HIS A 108 -2.28 13.29 16.54
C HIS A 108 -3.56 12.60 16.07
N ILE A 109 -3.52 11.91 14.93
CA ILE A 109 -4.66 11.14 14.44
C ILE A 109 -4.86 9.93 15.39
N PRO A 110 -6.04 9.77 16.02
CA PRO A 110 -6.23 8.81 17.11
C PRO A 110 -5.84 7.36 16.80
N THR A 111 -6.03 6.93 15.54
CA THR A 111 -5.68 5.58 15.09
C THR A 111 -4.18 5.32 14.98
N PHE A 112 -3.35 6.37 14.88
CA PHE A 112 -1.90 6.25 14.79
C PHE A 112 -1.21 6.40 16.15
N THR A 113 -1.78 7.18 17.08
CA THR A 113 -1.18 7.41 18.40
C THR A 113 -1.46 6.31 19.43
N SER A 114 -2.53 5.54 19.25
CA SER A 114 -2.98 4.49 20.20
C SER A 114 -2.85 3.06 19.66
N MET A 115 -2.07 2.89 18.59
CA MET A 115 -1.94 1.59 17.93
C MET A 115 -1.15 0.58 18.78
N LYS A 116 -1.70 -0.63 18.90
CA LYS A 116 -1.00 -1.74 19.56
C LYS A 116 0.18 -2.23 18.74
N LEU A 117 1.20 -2.76 19.44
CA LEU A 117 2.44 -3.24 18.83
C LEU A 117 2.19 -4.35 17.80
N GLU A 118 1.23 -5.24 18.04
CA GLU A 118 0.89 -6.31 17.11
C GLU A 118 0.33 -5.75 15.78
N THR A 119 -0.53 -4.74 15.85
CA THR A 119 -1.07 -4.05 14.67
C THR A 119 0.07 -3.36 13.90
N LEU A 120 1.00 -2.69 14.61
CA LEU A 120 2.15 -2.05 13.97
C LEU A 120 2.98 -3.05 13.16
N PHE A 121 3.32 -4.19 13.75
CA PHE A 121 4.10 -5.22 13.07
C PHE A 121 3.37 -5.82 11.87
N ILE A 122 2.07 -6.10 11.99
CA ILE A 122 1.30 -6.65 10.87
C ILE A 122 1.19 -5.63 9.73
N HIS A 123 0.92 -4.36 10.03
CA HIS A 123 0.87 -3.31 9.00
C HIS A 123 2.22 -3.12 8.32
N LEU A 124 3.34 -3.14 9.06
CA LEU A 124 4.67 -3.14 8.47
C LEU A 124 4.88 -4.33 7.51
N ILE A 125 4.46 -5.54 7.90
CA ILE A 125 4.55 -6.73 7.04
C ILE A 125 3.67 -6.57 5.79
N LEU A 126 2.45 -6.08 5.94
CA LEU A 126 1.50 -5.90 4.84
C LEU A 126 1.99 -4.85 3.83
N ASP A 127 2.50 -3.71 4.29
CA ASP A 127 3.05 -2.68 3.40
C ASP A 127 4.38 -3.11 2.77
N SER A 128 5.21 -3.86 3.51
CA SER A 128 6.41 -4.51 2.93
C SER A 128 6.03 -5.49 1.82
N PHE A 129 4.99 -6.29 2.05
CA PHE A 129 4.47 -7.24 1.07
C PHE A 129 3.86 -6.53 -0.14
N TYR A 130 3.09 -5.46 0.07
CA TYR A 130 2.62 -4.57 -0.99
C TYR A 130 3.78 -4.11 -1.88
N GLY A 131 4.86 -3.61 -1.28
CA GLY A 131 6.04 -3.19 -2.01
C GLY A 131 6.70 -4.32 -2.82
N VAL A 132 6.81 -5.52 -2.25
CA VAL A 132 7.31 -6.71 -2.96
C VAL A 132 6.41 -7.05 -4.15
N VAL A 133 5.09 -6.95 -4.02
CA VAL A 133 4.14 -7.15 -5.13
C VAL A 133 4.40 -6.14 -6.24
N LEU A 134 4.63 -4.86 -5.92
CA LEU A 134 4.98 -3.85 -6.93
C LEU A 134 6.25 -4.25 -7.70
N GLY A 135 7.32 -4.62 -6.97
CA GLY A 135 8.59 -5.05 -7.56
C GLY A 135 8.46 -6.30 -8.42
N TYR A 136 7.65 -7.26 -7.98
CA TYR A 136 7.38 -8.50 -8.71
C TYR A 136 6.62 -8.25 -10.01
N MET A 137 5.55 -7.45 -9.96
CA MET A 137 4.74 -7.12 -11.15
C MET A 137 5.54 -6.29 -12.15
N TYR A 138 6.35 -5.33 -11.69
CA TYR A 138 7.29 -4.60 -12.56
C TYR A 138 8.22 -5.55 -13.32
N LEU A 139 8.84 -6.49 -12.60
CA LEU A 139 9.79 -7.45 -13.18
C LEU A 139 9.12 -8.40 -14.18
N ARG A 140 7.94 -8.94 -13.86
CA ARG A 140 7.29 -10.00 -14.64
C ARG A 140 6.46 -9.51 -15.79
N ILE A 141 5.77 -8.39 -15.61
CA ILE A 141 4.80 -7.90 -16.59
C ILE A 141 5.50 -6.90 -17.50
N PHE A 142 6.07 -5.83 -16.95
CA PHE A 142 6.49 -4.69 -17.76
C PHE A 142 7.92 -4.81 -18.29
N LYS A 143 8.87 -5.22 -17.45
CA LYS A 143 10.25 -5.42 -17.91
C LYS A 143 10.37 -6.55 -18.94
N ALA A 144 9.49 -7.56 -18.87
CA ALA A 144 9.44 -8.62 -19.87
C ALA A 144 8.92 -8.11 -21.22
N THR A 145 7.88 -7.27 -21.21
CA THR A 145 7.31 -6.65 -22.41
C THR A 145 8.30 -5.69 -23.09
N ASP A 146 9.02 -4.87 -22.33
CA ASP A 146 10.00 -3.92 -22.90
C ASP A 146 11.19 -4.63 -23.59
N LYS A 147 11.55 -5.82 -23.14
CA LYS A 147 12.57 -6.63 -23.82
C LYS A 147 12.09 -7.19 -25.16
N GLN A 148 10.81 -7.54 -25.28
CA GLN A 148 10.24 -8.10 -26.50
C GLN A 148 9.98 -7.05 -27.58
N SER A 149 9.72 -5.79 -27.22
CA SER A 149 9.54 -4.71 -28.19
C SER A 149 10.83 -4.20 -28.82
N ASN A 150 11.99 -4.52 -28.22
CA ASN A 150 13.31 -4.10 -28.68
C ASN A 150 14.09 -5.21 -29.41
N GLN A 151 13.44 -6.35 -29.70
CA GLN A 151 13.96 -7.45 -30.53
C GLN A 151 13.18 -7.49 -31.83
#